data_AF-A0A5K4EDS2-F1
#
_entry.id   AF-A0A5K4EDS2-F1
#
_cell.length_a   1.000
_cell.length_b   1.000
_cell.length_c   1.000
_cell.angle_alpha   90.00
_cell.angle_beta   90.00
_cell.angle_gamma   90.00
#
_symmetry.space_group_name_H-M   'P 1'
#
loop_
_entity.id
_entity.type
_entity.pdbx_description
1 polymer ?
#
loop_
_entity_poly.entity_id
_entity_poly.type
_entity_poly.pdbx_seq_one_letter_code
_entity_poly.pdbx_strand_id
1 'polypeptide(L)'
;MLTFTLFFYFNLSTKCNVQTEYSNVCSFPTANFSVSESGISLLTPKYPYMLILNLWLPDSIHNRNAGMSIITLELYGREHVLIQRFRKPVS
;
A
#
# COMPACT_ATOMS: atom_id res chain seq x y z
N MET A 1 12.02 17.05 -13.03
CA MET A 1 11.15 16.37 -12.06
C MET A 1 11.92 15.16 -11.54
N LEU A 2 12.28 15.12 -10.25
CA LEU A 2 12.95 13.96 -9.66
C LEU A 2 11.88 12.89 -9.40
N THR A 3 12.08 11.70 -9.95
CA THR A 3 11.19 10.56 -9.75
C THR A 3 11.91 9.54 -8.89
N PHE A 4 11.35 9.22 -7.74
CA PHE A 4 11.84 8.15 -6.87
C PHE A 4 10.91 6.95 -7.00
N THR A 5 11.45 5.81 -7.37
CA THR A 5 10.69 4.55 -7.45
C THR A 5 11.03 3.71 -6.23
N LEU A 6 10.01 3.41 -5.42
CA LEU A 6 10.14 2.55 -4.25
C LEU A 6 9.41 1.23 -4.51
N PHE A 7 10.06 0.12 -4.19
CA PHE A 7 9.43 -1.20 -4.20
C PHE A 7 8.86 -1.50 -2.82
N PHE A 8 7.66 -2.07 -2.77
CA PHE A 8 6.99 -2.43 -1.53
C PHE A 8 6.57 -3.90 -1.55
N TYR A 9 6.66 -4.53 -0.38
CA TYR A 9 6.26 -5.91 -0.16
C TYR A 9 5.00 -5.93 0.70
N PHE A 10 3.97 -6.63 0.23
CA PHE A 10 2.74 -6.77 0.97
C PHE A 10 2.86 -7.85 2.04
N ASN A 11 2.48 -7.50 3.27
CA ASN A 11 2.30 -8.43 4.36
C ASN A 11 0.81 -8.77 4.49
N LEU A 12 0.54 -10.07 4.64
CA LEU A 12 -0.79 -10.62 4.87
C LEU A 12 -0.74 -11.59 6.05
N SER A 13 -1.77 -11.56 6.90
CA SER A 13 -1.96 -12.57 7.93
C SER A 13 -2.63 -13.80 7.34
N THR A 14 -1.96 -14.95 7.51
CA THR A 14 -2.49 -16.28 7.18
C THR A 14 -3.17 -16.95 8.37
N LYS A 15 -3.12 -16.34 9.56
CA LYS A 15 -3.76 -16.86 10.78
C LYS A 15 -5.24 -16.51 10.78
N CYS A 16 -6.02 -17.35 10.11
CA CYS A 16 -7.47 -17.33 10.16
C CYS A 16 -7.94 -18.07 11.42
N ASN A 17 -8.87 -17.48 12.18
CA ASN A 17 -9.54 -18.18 13.29
C ASN A 17 -10.50 -19.28 12.80
N VAL A 18 -10.70 -19.40 11.48
CA VAL A 18 -11.64 -20.33 10.84
C VAL A 18 -10.86 -21.18 9.84
N GLN A 19 -10.90 -22.50 10.01
CA GLN A 19 -10.41 -23.45 9.01
C GLN A 19 -11.42 -23.50 7.86
N THR A 20 -11.16 -22.74 6.80
CA THR A 20 -11.88 -22.92 5.53
C THR A 20 -11.01 -23.74 4.59
N GLU A 21 -11.61 -24.65 3.82
CA GLU A 21 -10.94 -25.52 2.83
C GLU A 21 -10.23 -24.77 1.68
N TYR A 22 -10.35 -23.43 1.64
CA TYR A 22 -9.74 -22.55 0.63
C TYR A 22 -8.63 -21.69 1.24
N SER A 23 -7.57 -21.40 0.47
CA SER A 23 -6.47 -20.52 0.88
C SER A 23 -6.92 -19.06 0.93
N ASN A 24 -7.68 -18.72 1.97
CA ASN A 24 -8.17 -17.38 2.21
C ASN A 24 -7.11 -16.57 2.97
N VAL A 25 -6.90 -15.33 2.55
CA VAL A 25 -6.13 -14.34 3.31
C VAL A 25 -7.07 -13.65 4.29
N CYS A 26 -6.65 -13.59 5.55
CA CYS A 26 -7.51 -13.17 6.67
C CYS A 26 -7.25 -11.75 7.16
N SER A 27 -6.44 -11.00 6.41
CA SER A 27 -6.28 -9.57 6.58
C SER A 27 -6.19 -8.91 5.20
N PHE A 28 -6.53 -7.62 5.15
CA PHE A 28 -6.20 -6.82 3.98
C PHE A 28 -4.68 -6.77 3.78
N PRO A 29 -4.20 -6.80 2.53
CA PRO A 29 -2.78 -6.61 2.23
C PRO A 29 -2.35 -5.21 2.67
N THR A 30 -1.26 -5.14 3.43
CA THR A 30 -0.67 -3.87 3.88
C THR A 30 0.81 -3.86 3.54
N ALA A 31 1.34 -2.69 3.18
CA ALA A 31 2.76 -2.52 2.93
C ALA A 31 3.22 -1.20 3.53
N ASN A 32 4.28 -1.28 4.32
CA ASN A 32 4.94 -0.11 4.89
C ASN A 32 6.24 0.12 4.12
N PHE A 33 6.46 1.35 3.69
CA PHE A 33 7.71 1.76 3.07
C PHE A 33 8.20 3.04 3.74
N SER A 34 9.53 3.15 3.85
CA SER A 34 10.15 4.36 4.37
C SER A 34 10.50 5.29 3.23
N VAL A 35 10.23 6.58 3.41
CA VAL A 35 10.63 7.64 2.46
C VAL A 35 11.90 8.34 2.95
N SER A 36 12.79 7.54 3.52
CA SER A 36 14.15 7.91 3.90
C SER A 36 15.08 6.77 3.57
N GLU A 37 16.25 7.08 3.03
CA GLU A 37 17.31 6.11 2.75
C GLU A 37 18.51 6.44 3.63
N SER A 38 19.00 5.46 4.40
CA SER A 38 20.16 5.64 5.30
C SER A 38 20.04 6.84 6.26
N GLY A 39 18.82 7.15 6.71
CA GLY A 39 18.53 8.28 7.61
C GLY A 39 18.37 9.63 6.91
N ILE A 40 18.57 9.70 5.59
CA ILE A 40 18.37 10.90 4.79
C ILE A 40 16.94 10.90 4.25
N SER A 41 16.18 11.96 4.52
CA SER A 41 14.82 12.09 3.99
C SER A 41 14.84 12.33 2.49
N LEU A 42 14.10 11.53 1.74
CA LEU A 42 13.97 11.70 0.29
C LEU A 42 12.98 12.83 -0.06
N LEU A 43 12.13 13.24 0.88
CA LEU A 43 11.18 14.32 0.71
C LEU A 43 11.69 15.59 1.37
N THR A 44 11.75 16.66 0.60
CA THR A 44 12.01 18.02 1.09
C THR A 44 10.72 18.60 1.67
N PRO A 45 10.72 19.09 2.92
CA PRO A 45 9.55 19.72 3.51
C PRO A 45 9.03 20.88 2.64
N LYS A 46 7.70 21.02 2.57
CA LYS A 46 6.98 22.08 1.81
C LYS A 46 7.12 22.02 0.29
N TYR A 47 7.85 21.07 -0.28
CA TYR A 47 7.86 20.85 -1.71
C TYR A 47 6.63 20.01 -2.12
N PRO A 48 5.90 20.37 -3.18
CA PRO A 48 4.77 19.58 -3.65
C PRO A 48 5.27 18.30 -4.32
N TYR A 49 4.71 17.16 -3.91
CA TYR A 49 5.01 15.85 -4.49
C TYR A 49 3.78 15.21 -5.10
N MET A 50 3.99 14.46 -6.18
CA MET A 50 2.98 13.58 -6.76
C MET A 50 3.36 12.14 -6.46
N LEU A 51 2.44 11.40 -5.85
CA LEU A 51 2.57 9.97 -5.57
C LEU A 51 1.79 9.20 -6.63
N ILE A 52 2.47 8.27 -7.30
CA ILE A 52 1.86 7.35 -8.26
C ILE A 52 2.05 5.94 -7.72
N LEU A 53 0.95 5.20 -7.62
CA LEU A 53 0.95 3.81 -7.21
C LEU A 53 0.63 2.93 -8.42
N ASN A 54 1.62 2.14 -8.85
CA ASN A 54 1.46 1.16 -9.92
C ASN A 54 1.31 -0.22 -9.29
N LEU A 55 0.09 -0.77 -9.36
CA LEU A 55 -0.21 -2.12 -8.92
C LEU A 55 -0.38 -3.03 -10.12
N TRP A 56 0.27 -4.18 -10.08
CA TRP A 56 0.08 -5.22 -11.07
C TRP A 56 -0.80 -6.31 -10.48
N LEU A 57 -1.95 -6.55 -11.10
CA LEU A 57 -2.90 -7.60 -10.71
C LEU A 57 -2.94 -8.64 -11.85
N PRO A 58 -2.77 -9.94 -11.55
CA PRO A 58 -2.84 -10.97 -12.58
C PRO A 58 -4.27 -11.08 -13.11
N ASP A 59 -4.40 -11.41 -14.40
CA ASP A 59 -5.70 -11.58 -15.04
C ASP A 59 -6.31 -12.94 -14.68
N SER A 60 -6.98 -13.00 -13.52
CA SER A 60 -7.64 -14.19 -12.98
C SER A 60 -9.15 -13.98 -12.87
N ILE A 61 -9.93 -15.07 -12.91
CA ILE A 61 -11.39 -15.00 -12.73
C ILE A 61 -11.76 -14.34 -11.38
N HIS A 62 -10.95 -14.58 -10.35
CA HIS A 62 -11.15 -13.97 -9.02
C HIS A 62 -10.95 -12.46 -9.05
N ASN A 63 -9.90 -11.97 -9.72
CA ASN A 63 -9.65 -10.52 -9.83
C ASN A 63 -10.70 -9.83 -10.70
N ARG A 64 -11.15 -10.46 -11.80
CA ARG A 64 -12.24 -9.93 -12.63
C ARG A 64 -13.55 -9.80 -11.85
N ASN A 65 -13.82 -10.74 -10.95
CA ASN A 65 -15.03 -10.76 -10.12
C ASN A 65 -14.92 -9.90 -8.86
N ALA A 66 -13.72 -9.41 -8.50
CA ALA A 66 -13.51 -8.60 -7.29
C ALA A 66 -14.19 -7.22 -7.36
N GLY A 67 -14.52 -6.75 -8.57
CA GLY A 67 -15.21 -5.47 -8.77
C GLY A 67 -14.33 -4.28 -8.36
N MET A 68 -14.90 -3.34 -7.59
CA MET A 68 -14.16 -2.16 -7.12
C MET A 68 -13.41 -2.45 -5.83
N SER A 69 -12.11 -2.19 -5.84
CA SER A 69 -11.25 -2.16 -4.65
C SER A 69 -10.96 -0.72 -4.23
N ILE A 70 -10.67 -0.49 -2.94
CA ILE A 70 -10.24 0.83 -2.45
C ILE A 70 -8.80 0.71 -1.98
N ILE A 71 -7.92 1.52 -2.55
CA ILE A 71 -6.57 1.68 -2.05
C ILE A 71 -6.53 2.83 -1.07
N THR A 72 -5.87 2.60 0.06
CA THR A 72 -5.62 3.62 1.08
C THR A 72 -4.11 3.80 1.23
N LEU A 73 -3.65 5.05 1.11
CA LEU A 73 -2.26 5.44 1.36
C LEU A 73 -2.22 6.39 2.55
N GLU A 74 -1.36 6.09 3.51
CA GLU A 74 -1.25 6.83 4.77
C GLU A 74 0.18 7.31 4.95
N LEU A 75 0.33 8.61 5.17
CA LEU A 75 1.61 9.24 5.45
C LEU A 75 1.74 9.47 6.96
N TYR A 76 2.79 8.89 7.53
CA TYR A 76 3.12 8.98 8.95
C TYR A 76 4.35 9.86 9.20
N GLY A 77 4.32 10.63 10.29
CA GLY A 77 5.44 11.44 10.76
C GLY A 77 6.44 10.68 11.65
N ARG A 78 7.38 11.41 12.25
CA ARG A 78 8.49 10.86 13.07
C ARG A 78 8.08 10.10 14.33
N GLU A 79 6.82 10.19 14.75
CA GLU A 79 6.26 9.51 15.93
C GLU A 79 5.05 8.62 15.58
N HIS A 80 4.97 8.12 14.35
CA HIS A 80 3.80 7.36 13.85
C HIS A 80 2.47 8.12 13.95
N VAL A 81 2.55 9.45 13.99
CA VAL A 81 1.36 10.32 13.89
C VAL A 81 0.94 10.39 12.43
N LEU A 82 -0.32 10.06 12.16
CA LEU A 82 -0.91 10.17 10.83
C LEU A 82 -0.95 11.65 10.42
N ILE A 83 -0.22 12.00 9.36
CA ILE A 83 -0.20 13.35 8.79
C ILE A 83 -1.31 13.47 7.75
N GLN A 84 -1.41 12.47 6.87
CA GLN A 84 -2.35 12.52 5.74
C GLN A 84 -2.79 11.12 5.32
N ARG A 85 -4.07 11.01 4.92
CA ARG A 85 -4.66 9.79 4.38
C ARG A 85 -5.28 10.08 3.02
N PHE A 86 -4.93 9.28 2.02
CA PHE A 86 -5.50 9.30 0.69
C PHE A 86 -6.27 8.01 0.45
N ARG A 87 -7.45 8.11 -0.16
CA ARG A 87 -8.27 6.95 -0.53
C ARG A 87 -8.69 7.10 -1.99
N LYS A 88 -8.45 6.06 -2.78
CA LYS A 88 -8.80 6.05 -4.20
C LYS A 88 -9.46 4.71 -4.56
N PRO A 89 -10.65 4.73 -5.20
CA PRO A 89 -11.21 3.52 -5.78
C PRO A 89 -10.39 3.11 -7.00
N VAL A 90 -10.25 1.80 -7.20
CA VAL A 90 -9.65 1.18 -8.37
C VAL A 90 -10.55 0.03 -8.82
N SER A 91 -10.59 -0.20 -10.13
CA SER A 91 -11.36 -1.25 -10.79
C SER A 91 -10.46 -2.02 -11.74
#